data_AF-A0A1Q4DDV6-F1
#
_entry.id   AF-A0A1Q4DDV6-F1
#
_cell.length_a   1.000
_cell.length_b   1.000
_cell.length_c   1.000
_cell.angle_alpha   90.00
_cell.angle_beta   90.00
_cell.angle_gamma   90.00
#
_symmetry.space_group_name_H-M   'P 1'
#
loop_
_entity.id
_entity.type
_entity.pdbx_description
1 polymer ?
#
loop_
_entity_poly.entity_id
_entity_poly.type
_entity_poly.pdbx_seq_one_letter_code
_entity_poly.pdbx_strand_id
1 'polypeptide(L)'
;MAFFTSSLTRRRWLLGATTTLLSGALPHSASAQTAAFSRWVETFRDRAVRRGISEATYNRVMNGLKPDTSVYEQYRRQPEFTESMWQYINRRCSGFRIMTGKERAKEHAALLGRIERDYGVDRYVMLGLWGMESSFGDVIDNPKYMRPVIPALAALAYGEPRRRAYWEAELLNALTIVDRGWSTPQQMIGSWAGAMGHTQWMPEVWLKIGVDYNRDGKITPFELGDAFAGTARYLVERGNYRRGESWGCEVRLNGASSRLADNRTRRTYAQWQALGITRADGKAFEHPGHHVKLWLPQAGGPAFLLGQNFLAVRSYNPSSNYTLALLHLGDLVRGDPPFRQQFPGGERAPTLDEVKEMQTKLTALGFDTQGNDGRIGSDTMKAIKAFQQKAGMEPADGYAGLKVLTRIRQMR
;
A
#
# COMPACT_ATOMS: atom_id res chain seq x y z
N MET A 1 34.30 -0.32 -27.23
CA MET A 1 33.49 0.57 -28.10
C MET A 1 32.03 0.22 -27.86
N ALA A 2 31.39 0.88 -26.91
CA ALA A 2 30.58 2.09 -27.08
C ALA A 2 29.07 1.73 -27.06
N PHE A 3 28.56 1.48 -25.85
CA PHE A 3 27.12 1.51 -25.58
C PHE A 3 26.72 2.96 -25.29
N PHE A 4 25.86 3.52 -26.14
CA PHE A 4 25.30 4.85 -25.95
C PHE A 4 24.24 4.84 -24.85
N THR A 5 24.46 5.74 -23.91
CA THR A 5 23.55 6.21 -22.87
C THR A 5 22.48 7.12 -23.48
N SER A 6 21.24 7.07 -22.98
CA SER A 6 20.40 8.28 -22.96
C SER A 6 19.48 8.30 -21.72
N SER A 7 19.92 9.08 -20.74
CA SER A 7 19.14 9.66 -19.67
C SER A 7 18.23 10.77 -20.20
N LEU A 8 16.97 10.85 -19.78
CA LEU A 8 16.22 12.12 -19.82
C LEU A 8 15.41 12.32 -18.55
N THR A 9 15.67 13.46 -17.93
CA THR A 9 15.09 14.01 -16.71
C THR A 9 14.23 15.23 -17.03
N ARG A 10 13.25 15.49 -16.14
CA ARG A 10 12.64 16.79 -15.76
C ARG A 10 11.51 17.43 -16.63
N ARG A 11 10.33 17.45 -16.00
CA ARG A 11 9.56 18.61 -15.48
C ARG A 11 9.18 19.82 -16.39
N ARG A 12 7.85 20.01 -16.42
CA ARG A 12 7.00 21.23 -16.25
C ARG A 12 6.63 22.10 -17.46
N TRP A 13 5.31 22.08 -17.73
CA TRP A 13 4.32 23.17 -17.93
C TRP A 13 4.68 24.43 -18.72
N LEU A 14 3.78 24.78 -19.66
CA LEU A 14 3.17 26.11 -19.78
C LEU A 14 1.81 26.03 -20.50
N LEU A 15 0.88 26.86 -20.01
CA LEU A 15 -0.49 27.10 -20.47
C LEU A 15 -0.50 28.11 -21.64
N GLY A 16 -1.54 28.05 -22.48
CA GLY A 16 -1.90 29.08 -23.46
C GLY A 16 -3.30 28.82 -24.03
N ALA A 17 -4.27 29.64 -23.62
CA ALA A 17 -5.66 29.75 -24.07
C ALA A 17 -5.75 30.28 -25.52
N THR A 18 -6.83 30.32 -26.33
CA THR A 18 -8.25 29.93 -26.34
C THR A 18 -8.72 30.22 -27.78
N THR A 19 -9.59 29.41 -28.40
CA THR A 19 -10.65 29.95 -29.28
C THR A 19 -11.84 29.00 -29.32
N THR A 20 -12.99 29.56 -29.00
CA THR A 20 -14.31 28.94 -28.87
C THR A 20 -14.94 28.74 -30.24
N LEU A 21 -15.47 27.54 -30.52
CA LEU A 21 -16.58 27.38 -31.46
C LEU A 21 -17.68 26.64 -30.74
N LEU A 22 -18.77 27.37 -30.47
CA LEU A 22 -20.04 26.81 -30.03
C LEU A 22 -20.54 25.86 -31.13
N SER A 23 -20.72 24.60 -30.78
CA SER A 23 -21.65 23.70 -31.46
C SER A 23 -22.46 23.01 -30.37
N GLY A 24 -23.78 23.17 -30.45
CA GLY A 24 -24.72 22.70 -29.45
C GLY A 24 -24.56 21.20 -29.21
N ALA A 25 -24.10 20.83 -28.02
CA ALA A 25 -24.14 19.45 -27.57
C ALA A 25 -25.57 19.13 -27.15
N LEU A 26 -26.29 18.44 -28.03
CA LEU A 26 -27.46 17.63 -27.65
C LEU A 26 -27.08 16.71 -26.47
N PRO A 27 -28.02 16.30 -25.60
CA PRO A 27 -27.77 15.36 -24.51
C PRO A 27 -27.41 13.96 -25.05
N HIS A 28 -26.17 13.80 -25.52
CA HIS A 28 -25.61 12.56 -26.08
C HIS A 28 -24.84 11.74 -25.02
N SER A 29 -24.86 12.14 -23.76
CA SER A 29 -23.73 11.86 -22.86
C SER A 29 -23.86 10.59 -22.01
N ALA A 30 -25.04 10.02 -21.80
CA ALA A 30 -25.21 8.81 -20.96
C ALA A 30 -25.64 7.55 -21.75
N SER A 31 -26.58 7.69 -22.69
CA SER A 31 -27.05 6.58 -23.53
C SER A 31 -25.97 6.07 -24.49
N ALA A 32 -25.24 6.97 -25.16
CA ALA A 32 -24.16 6.61 -26.07
C ALA A 32 -22.95 5.99 -25.34
N GLN A 33 -22.65 6.44 -24.11
CA GLN A 33 -21.58 5.86 -23.29
C GLN A 33 -21.93 4.44 -22.83
N THR A 34 -23.21 4.19 -22.52
CA THR A 34 -23.72 2.85 -22.20
C THR A 34 -23.64 1.93 -23.42
N ALA A 35 -24.04 2.40 -24.61
CA ALA A 35 -23.96 1.63 -25.85
C ALA A 35 -22.50 1.30 -26.26
N ALA A 36 -21.56 2.24 -26.08
CA ALA A 36 -20.15 2.01 -26.36
C ALA A 36 -19.51 1.00 -25.41
N PHE A 37 -19.87 1.02 -24.12
CA PHE A 37 -19.42 0.02 -23.16
C PHE A 37 -19.98 -1.37 -23.50
N SER A 38 -21.27 -1.49 -23.82
CA SER A 38 -21.86 -2.77 -24.22
C SER A 38 -21.15 -3.38 -25.42
N ARG A 39 -20.82 -2.57 -26.44
CA ARG A 39 -20.03 -3.03 -27.60
C ARG A 39 -18.61 -3.45 -27.22
N TRP A 40 -17.98 -2.75 -26.28
CA TRP A 40 -16.69 -3.19 -25.74
C TRP A 40 -16.82 -4.54 -25.03
N VAL A 41 -17.88 -4.78 -24.24
CA VAL A 41 -18.14 -6.08 -23.63
C VAL A 41 -18.32 -7.18 -24.68
N GLU A 42 -19.05 -6.92 -25.76
CA GLU A 42 -19.20 -7.89 -26.86
C GLU A 42 -17.85 -8.24 -27.49
N THR A 43 -17.03 -7.24 -27.83
CA THR A 43 -15.71 -7.48 -28.46
C THR A 43 -14.66 -8.05 -27.50
N PHE A 44 -14.77 -7.78 -26.19
CA PHE A 44 -13.87 -8.31 -25.18
C PHE A 44 -14.08 -9.83 -24.97
N ARG A 45 -15.27 -10.35 -25.27
CA ARG A 45 -15.63 -11.78 -25.20
C ARG A 45 -14.62 -12.67 -25.90
N ASP A 46 -14.19 -12.29 -27.10
CA ASP A 46 -13.26 -13.08 -27.90
C ASP A 46 -11.92 -13.29 -27.18
N ARG A 47 -11.46 -12.30 -26.40
CA ARG A 47 -10.24 -12.42 -25.61
C ARG A 47 -10.45 -13.34 -24.41
N ALA A 48 -11.62 -13.28 -23.79
CA ALA A 48 -11.97 -14.16 -22.68
C ALA A 48 -12.04 -15.63 -23.12
N VAL A 49 -12.73 -15.91 -24.23
CA VAL A 49 -12.84 -17.26 -24.79
C VAL A 49 -11.47 -17.79 -25.20
N ARG A 50 -10.64 -16.99 -25.89
CA ARG A 50 -9.25 -17.38 -26.22
C ARG A 50 -8.38 -17.65 -25.00
N ARG A 51 -8.69 -17.04 -23.85
CA ARG A 51 -8.00 -17.28 -22.57
C ARG A 51 -8.44 -18.58 -21.89
N GLY A 52 -9.50 -19.22 -22.39
CA GLY A 52 -10.07 -20.46 -21.86
C GLY A 52 -11.24 -20.25 -20.88
N ILE A 53 -11.78 -19.03 -20.77
CA ILE A 53 -12.96 -18.76 -19.93
C ILE A 53 -14.20 -19.29 -20.65
N SER A 54 -15.03 -20.08 -19.95
CA SER A 54 -16.25 -20.62 -20.55
C SER A 54 -17.23 -19.54 -21.00
N GLU A 55 -17.93 -19.78 -22.11
CA GLU A 55 -18.96 -18.84 -22.59
C GLU A 55 -20.08 -18.65 -21.55
N ALA A 56 -20.43 -19.72 -20.83
CA ALA A 56 -21.43 -19.68 -19.77
C ALA A 56 -21.01 -18.71 -18.65
N THR A 57 -19.76 -18.75 -18.20
CA THR A 57 -19.24 -17.81 -17.21
C THR A 57 -19.17 -16.39 -17.76
N TYR A 58 -18.66 -16.20 -18.99
CA TYR A 58 -18.59 -14.87 -19.58
C TYR A 58 -19.97 -14.22 -19.66
N ASN A 59 -20.94 -14.93 -20.24
CA ASN A 59 -22.31 -14.44 -20.40
C ASN A 59 -22.96 -14.13 -19.06
N ARG A 60 -22.82 -15.03 -18.07
CA ARG A 60 -23.38 -14.84 -16.72
C ARG A 60 -22.81 -13.63 -15.99
N VAL A 61 -21.53 -13.30 -16.22
CA VAL A 61 -20.82 -12.28 -15.44
C VAL A 61 -20.78 -10.92 -16.15
N MET A 62 -20.62 -10.92 -17.47
CA MET A 62 -20.34 -9.70 -18.25
C MET A 62 -21.58 -9.16 -18.96
N ASN A 63 -22.59 -9.98 -19.30
CA ASN A 63 -23.79 -9.49 -19.98
C ASN A 63 -24.59 -8.59 -19.04
N GLY A 64 -24.91 -7.37 -19.51
CA GLY A 64 -25.62 -6.37 -18.70
C GLY A 64 -24.78 -5.76 -17.57
N LEU A 65 -23.46 -6.04 -17.52
CA LEU A 65 -22.56 -5.45 -16.53
C LEU A 65 -22.61 -3.92 -16.64
N LYS A 66 -22.73 -3.26 -15.49
CA LYS A 66 -22.58 -1.80 -15.39
C LYS A 66 -21.18 -1.49 -14.86
N PRO A 67 -20.35 -0.69 -15.57
CA PRO A 67 -19.02 -0.34 -15.07
C PRO A 67 -19.14 0.57 -13.85
N ASP A 68 -18.29 0.36 -12.85
CA ASP A 68 -18.19 1.28 -11.72
C ASP A 68 -17.29 2.46 -12.09
N THR A 69 -17.89 3.56 -12.57
CA THR A 69 -17.14 4.75 -13.00
C THR A 69 -16.59 5.58 -11.83
N SER A 70 -16.99 5.31 -10.58
CA SER A 70 -16.47 6.05 -9.43
C SER A 70 -14.98 5.78 -9.18
N VAL A 71 -14.43 4.70 -9.75
CA VAL A 71 -13.00 4.37 -9.70
C VAL A 71 -12.11 5.45 -10.31
N TYR A 72 -12.60 6.21 -11.30
CA TYR A 72 -11.81 7.27 -11.95
C TYR A 72 -11.57 8.48 -11.04
N GLU A 73 -12.46 8.75 -10.10
CA GLU A 73 -12.22 9.80 -9.10
C GLU A 73 -11.08 9.42 -8.15
N GLN A 74 -11.04 8.15 -7.72
CA GLN A 74 -9.96 7.63 -6.89
C GLN A 74 -8.63 7.59 -7.66
N TYR A 75 -8.67 7.24 -8.95
CA TYR A 75 -7.49 7.28 -9.81
C TYR A 75 -6.88 8.69 -9.90
N ARG A 76 -7.71 9.74 -9.96
CA ARG A 76 -7.29 11.14 -10.02
C ARG A 76 -6.83 11.71 -8.66
N ARG A 77 -7.32 11.17 -7.55
CA ARG A 77 -7.02 11.64 -6.18
C ARG A 77 -5.92 10.76 -5.56
N GLN A 78 -4.65 11.14 -5.74
CA GLN A 78 -3.51 10.49 -5.07
C GLN A 78 -2.87 11.43 -4.03
N PRO A 79 -3.43 11.53 -2.80
CA PRO A 79 -2.97 12.45 -1.75
C PRO A 79 -1.56 12.13 -1.21
N GLU A 80 -1.00 10.95 -1.52
CA GLU A 80 0.30 10.52 -1.01
C GLU A 80 1.50 11.24 -1.64
N PHE A 81 1.29 12.03 -2.71
CA PHE A 81 2.35 12.80 -3.36
C PHE A 81 2.72 14.10 -2.64
N THR A 82 1.99 14.49 -1.59
CA THR A 82 2.20 15.76 -0.87
C THR A 82 2.66 15.60 0.58
N GLU A 83 2.70 14.38 1.12
CA GLU A 83 3.07 14.11 2.52
C GLU A 83 4.59 13.98 2.66
N SER A 84 5.16 14.58 3.71
CA SER A 84 6.58 14.38 4.03
C SER A 84 6.83 12.96 4.56
N MET A 85 8.07 12.46 4.44
CA MET A 85 8.35 11.07 4.80
C MET A 85 8.02 10.73 6.26
N TRP A 86 8.31 11.63 7.19
CA TRP A 86 8.05 11.40 8.61
C TRP A 86 6.55 11.37 8.93
N GLN A 87 5.75 12.21 8.25
CA GLN A 87 4.29 12.18 8.37
C GLN A 87 3.74 10.84 7.88
N TYR A 88 4.22 10.38 6.72
CA TYR A 88 3.84 9.08 6.15
C TYR A 88 4.17 7.94 7.11
N ILE A 89 5.39 7.89 7.65
CA ILE A 89 5.82 6.86 8.61
C ILE A 89 4.94 6.91 9.87
N ASN A 90 4.73 8.08 10.48
CA ASN A 90 3.91 8.22 11.69
C ASN A 90 2.45 7.79 11.46
N ARG A 91 1.86 8.16 10.32
CA ARG A 91 0.49 7.79 9.97
C ARG A 91 0.35 6.28 9.72
N ARG A 92 1.33 5.68 9.05
CA ARG A 92 1.36 4.24 8.73
C ARG A 92 1.78 3.38 9.93
N CYS A 93 2.53 3.94 10.88
CA CYS A 93 2.93 3.32 12.14
C CYS A 93 2.18 3.95 13.34
N SER A 94 0.87 4.16 13.21
CA SER A 94 0.07 4.83 14.23
C SER A 94 -0.11 3.98 15.49
N GLY A 95 -0.37 4.63 16.63
CA GLY A 95 -0.67 3.94 17.90
C GLY A 95 -1.78 2.89 17.76
N PHE A 96 -2.83 3.19 16.98
CA PHE A 96 -3.87 2.22 16.62
C PHE A 96 -3.28 0.95 15.99
N ARG A 97 -2.49 1.08 14.91
CA ARG A 97 -1.94 -0.09 14.20
C ARG A 97 -0.97 -0.89 15.05
N ILE A 98 -0.17 -0.22 15.89
CA ILE A 98 0.77 -0.91 16.78
C ILE A 98 0.00 -1.74 17.82
N MET A 99 -1.03 -1.17 18.45
CA MET A 99 -1.82 -1.86 19.46
C MET A 99 -2.60 -3.04 18.85
N THR A 100 -3.32 -2.81 17.76
CA THR A 100 -4.05 -3.88 17.06
C THR A 100 -3.10 -4.95 16.52
N GLY A 101 -1.94 -4.56 15.98
CA GLY A 101 -0.95 -5.54 15.52
C GLY A 101 -0.44 -6.45 16.65
N LYS A 102 -0.25 -5.91 17.86
CA LYS A 102 0.13 -6.70 19.04
C LYS A 102 -0.98 -7.66 19.49
N GLU A 103 -2.23 -7.24 19.38
CA GLU A 103 -3.39 -8.10 19.66
C GLU A 103 -3.47 -9.23 18.64
N ARG A 104 -3.40 -8.90 17.35
CA ARG A 104 -3.44 -9.86 16.24
C ARG A 104 -2.25 -10.83 16.23
N ALA A 105 -1.07 -10.37 16.67
CA ALA A 105 0.09 -11.23 16.87
C ALA A 105 -0.17 -12.32 17.92
N LYS A 106 -0.91 -12.01 18.99
CA LYS A 106 -1.31 -12.96 20.03
C LYS A 106 -2.41 -13.89 19.54
N GLU A 107 -3.46 -13.32 18.96
CA GLU A 107 -4.63 -14.04 18.45
C GLU A 107 -4.26 -15.10 17.40
N HIS A 108 -3.40 -14.73 16.45
CA HIS A 108 -3.02 -15.60 15.35
C HIS A 108 -1.61 -16.19 15.51
N ALA A 109 -1.08 -16.26 16.74
CA ALA A 109 0.27 -16.74 17.03
C ALA A 109 0.55 -18.12 16.42
N ALA A 110 -0.43 -19.03 16.50
CA ALA A 110 -0.31 -20.38 15.94
C ALA A 110 -0.21 -20.36 14.41
N LEU A 111 -1.07 -19.61 13.72
CA LEU A 111 -1.04 -19.50 12.26
C LEU A 111 0.26 -18.84 11.79
N LEU A 112 0.60 -17.69 12.36
CA LEU A 112 1.83 -16.95 12.05
C LEU A 112 3.08 -17.80 12.25
N GLY A 113 3.16 -18.55 13.35
CA GLY A 113 4.26 -19.46 13.62
C GLY A 113 4.35 -20.61 12.61
N ARG A 114 3.22 -21.13 12.11
CA ARG A 114 3.23 -22.13 11.03
C ARG A 114 3.70 -21.54 9.71
N ILE A 115 3.20 -20.37 9.32
CA ILE A 115 3.62 -19.66 8.10
C ILE A 115 5.12 -19.38 8.11
N GLU A 116 5.64 -18.87 9.23
CA GLU A 116 7.06 -18.61 9.40
C GLU A 116 7.90 -19.89 9.31
N ARG A 117 7.46 -20.99 9.93
CA ARG A 117 8.15 -22.27 9.80
C ARG A 117 8.15 -22.76 8.36
N ASP A 118 6.99 -22.76 7.70
CA ASP A 118 6.81 -23.37 6.38
C ASP A 118 7.53 -22.56 5.28
N TYR A 119 7.44 -21.23 5.32
CA TYR A 119 8.00 -20.35 4.26
C TYR A 119 9.27 -19.61 4.65
N GLY A 120 9.59 -19.49 5.94
CA GLY A 120 10.76 -18.75 6.43
C GLY A 120 10.60 -17.25 6.45
N VAL A 121 9.41 -16.74 6.16
CA VAL A 121 9.06 -15.31 6.26
C VAL A 121 8.78 -14.96 7.71
N ASP A 122 9.51 -14.00 8.26
CA ASP A 122 9.35 -13.52 9.63
C ASP A 122 7.90 -13.09 9.91
N ARG A 123 7.35 -13.55 11.04
CA ARG A 123 5.94 -13.31 11.38
C ARG A 123 5.60 -11.82 11.55
N TYR A 124 6.55 -11.00 11.97
CA TYR A 124 6.36 -9.57 12.15
C TYR A 124 6.45 -8.81 10.83
N VAL A 125 7.20 -9.31 9.85
CA VAL A 125 7.08 -8.86 8.46
C VAL A 125 5.67 -9.12 7.92
N MET A 126 5.12 -10.32 8.18
CA MET A 126 3.74 -10.65 7.78
C MET A 126 2.70 -9.77 8.47
N LEU A 127 2.84 -9.52 9.78
CA LEU A 127 1.97 -8.60 10.53
C LEU A 127 2.07 -7.17 10.02
N GLY A 128 3.28 -6.68 9.73
CA GLY A 128 3.48 -5.36 9.13
C GLY A 128 2.74 -5.24 7.80
N LEU A 129 2.86 -6.26 6.93
CA LEU A 129 2.15 -6.32 5.65
C LEU A 129 0.63 -6.33 5.86
N TRP A 130 0.12 -7.19 6.74
CA TRP A 130 -1.31 -7.28 7.02
C TRP A 130 -1.91 -5.97 7.57
N GLY A 131 -1.18 -5.30 8.46
CA GLY A 131 -1.57 -4.00 9.00
C GLY A 131 -1.53 -2.86 7.96
N MET A 132 -0.60 -2.92 7.01
CA MET A 132 -0.46 -1.93 5.95
C MET A 132 -1.49 -2.10 4.82
N GLU A 133 -1.80 -3.33 4.45
CA GLU A 133 -2.69 -3.65 3.32
C GLU A 133 -4.17 -3.57 3.70
N SER A 134 -4.56 -4.09 4.87
CA SER A 134 -5.99 -4.21 5.24
C SER A 134 -6.29 -3.85 6.68
N SER A 135 -5.39 -3.15 7.37
CA SER A 135 -5.55 -2.85 8.81
C SER A 135 -5.91 -4.10 9.62
N PHE A 136 -5.18 -5.18 9.36
CA PHE A 136 -5.38 -6.48 9.99
C PHE A 136 -6.75 -7.13 9.70
N GLY A 137 -7.26 -6.97 8.48
CA GLY A 137 -8.53 -7.57 8.05
C GLY A 137 -9.76 -6.70 8.31
N ASP A 138 -9.65 -5.66 9.13
CA ASP A 138 -10.79 -4.86 9.59
C ASP A 138 -11.53 -4.09 8.47
N VAL A 139 -10.97 -4.00 7.26
CA VAL A 139 -11.58 -3.27 6.14
C VAL A 139 -11.95 -4.13 4.93
N ILE A 140 -11.72 -5.45 4.97
CA ILE A 140 -11.80 -6.31 3.77
C ILE A 140 -13.21 -6.50 3.22
N ASP A 141 -14.24 -6.22 4.03
CA ASP A 141 -15.66 -6.27 3.68
C ASP A 141 -16.37 -4.92 3.87
N ASN A 142 -15.63 -3.87 4.23
CA ASN A 142 -16.22 -2.56 4.53
C ASN A 142 -16.67 -1.86 3.23
N PRO A 143 -17.97 -1.59 3.03
CA PRO A 143 -18.51 -1.06 1.78
C PRO A 143 -18.06 0.37 1.47
N LYS A 144 -17.46 1.08 2.44
CA LYS A 144 -16.84 2.40 2.22
C LYS A 144 -15.53 2.30 1.42
N TYR A 145 -14.79 1.20 1.61
CA TYR A 145 -13.45 1.02 1.05
C TYR A 145 -13.41 -0.07 -0.02
N MET A 146 -14.28 -1.07 0.11
CA MET A 146 -14.36 -2.24 -0.75
C MET A 146 -15.60 -2.19 -1.62
N ARG A 147 -15.49 -2.78 -2.81
CA ARG A 147 -16.51 -2.80 -3.84
C ARG A 147 -16.40 -4.04 -4.72
N PRO A 148 -17.44 -4.39 -5.50
CA PRO A 148 -17.34 -5.45 -6.48
C PRO A 148 -16.20 -5.22 -7.48
N VAL A 149 -15.28 -6.19 -7.56
CA VAL A 149 -14.03 -6.07 -8.34
C VAL A 149 -14.29 -6.06 -9.84
N ILE A 150 -15.23 -6.87 -10.32
CA ILE A 150 -15.50 -7.01 -11.75
C ILE A 150 -15.99 -5.70 -12.38
N PRO A 151 -17.02 -5.00 -11.84
CA PRO A 151 -17.40 -3.66 -12.31
C PRO A 151 -16.25 -2.65 -12.30
N ALA A 152 -15.39 -2.68 -11.28
CA ALA A 152 -14.26 -1.77 -11.13
C ALA A 152 -13.18 -2.01 -12.18
N LEU A 153 -12.76 -3.27 -12.36
CA LEU A 153 -11.78 -3.64 -13.38
C LEU A 153 -12.31 -3.43 -14.80
N ALA A 154 -13.60 -3.69 -15.04
CA ALA A 154 -14.23 -3.42 -16.34
C ALA A 154 -14.24 -1.93 -16.67
N ALA A 155 -14.54 -1.06 -15.70
CA ALA A 155 -14.40 0.37 -15.87
C ALA A 155 -12.95 0.75 -16.24
N LEU A 156 -11.96 0.33 -15.45
CA LEU A 156 -10.55 0.66 -15.69
C LEU A 156 -10.03 0.13 -17.05
N ALA A 157 -10.41 -1.09 -17.43
CA ALA A 157 -10.06 -1.69 -18.72
C ALA A 157 -10.65 -0.90 -19.89
N TYR A 158 -11.91 -0.47 -19.77
CA TYR A 158 -12.58 0.32 -20.79
C TYR A 158 -12.01 1.74 -20.88
N GLY A 159 -11.94 2.46 -19.76
CA GLY A 159 -11.77 3.92 -19.74
C GLY A 159 -10.37 4.45 -19.42
N GLU A 160 -9.38 3.63 -19.02
CA GLU A 160 -8.01 4.10 -18.77
C GLU A 160 -7.03 3.62 -19.87
N PRO A 161 -6.88 4.37 -20.99
CA PRO A 161 -6.14 3.91 -22.15
C PRO A 161 -4.65 3.66 -21.88
N ARG A 162 -4.03 4.38 -20.93
CA ARG A 162 -2.59 4.25 -20.61
C ARG A 162 -2.23 2.90 -20.00
N ARG A 163 -3.18 2.26 -19.31
CA ARG A 163 -2.99 0.97 -18.62
C ARG A 163 -4.00 -0.09 -19.06
N ARG A 164 -4.69 0.13 -20.19
CA ARG A 164 -5.75 -0.76 -20.69
C ARG A 164 -5.33 -2.23 -20.70
N ALA A 165 -4.18 -2.55 -21.31
CA ALA A 165 -3.70 -3.93 -21.40
C ALA A 165 -3.52 -4.61 -20.03
N TYR A 166 -3.06 -3.86 -19.02
CA TYR A 166 -2.93 -4.35 -17.65
C TYR A 166 -4.31 -4.62 -17.03
N TRP A 167 -5.22 -3.64 -17.11
CA TRP A 167 -6.57 -3.79 -16.53
C TRP A 167 -7.39 -4.88 -17.19
N GLU A 168 -7.27 -5.04 -18.51
CA GLU A 168 -7.88 -6.14 -19.25
C GLU A 168 -7.31 -7.49 -18.82
N ALA A 169 -5.99 -7.59 -18.58
CA ALA A 169 -5.39 -8.81 -18.06
C ALA A 169 -5.91 -9.17 -16.66
N GLU A 170 -6.05 -8.18 -15.77
CA GLU A 170 -6.62 -8.41 -14.44
C GLU A 170 -8.10 -8.79 -14.49
N LEU A 171 -8.89 -8.19 -15.38
CA LEU A 171 -10.28 -8.59 -15.61
C LEU A 171 -10.37 -10.03 -16.13
N LEU A 172 -9.53 -10.43 -17.08
CA LEU A 172 -9.46 -11.81 -17.56
C LEU A 172 -9.07 -12.79 -16.45
N ASN A 173 -8.13 -12.41 -15.59
CA ASN A 173 -7.73 -13.21 -14.44
C ASN A 173 -8.89 -13.34 -13.43
N ALA A 174 -9.63 -12.27 -13.15
CA ALA A 174 -10.82 -12.29 -12.30
C ALA A 174 -11.91 -13.23 -12.85
N LEU A 175 -12.18 -13.17 -14.15
CA LEU A 175 -13.11 -14.09 -14.82
C LEU A 175 -12.63 -15.55 -14.75
N THR A 176 -11.33 -15.80 -14.88
CA THR A 176 -10.74 -17.14 -14.74
C THR A 176 -10.95 -17.70 -13.33
N ILE A 177 -10.80 -16.87 -12.29
CA ILE A 177 -11.06 -17.27 -10.88
C ILE A 177 -12.53 -17.67 -10.69
N VAL A 178 -13.45 -16.89 -11.26
CA VAL A 178 -14.89 -17.20 -11.21
C VAL A 178 -15.20 -18.49 -11.99
N ASP A 179 -14.58 -18.70 -13.15
CA ASP A 179 -14.79 -19.89 -13.98
C ASP A 179 -14.29 -21.17 -13.30
N ARG A 180 -13.21 -21.07 -12.50
CA ARG A 180 -12.70 -22.17 -11.65
C ARG A 180 -13.60 -22.49 -10.46
N GLY A 181 -14.58 -21.66 -10.15
CA GLY A 181 -15.44 -21.82 -8.97
C GLY A 181 -14.76 -21.46 -7.64
N TRP A 182 -13.63 -20.77 -7.67
CA TRP A 182 -12.93 -20.30 -6.45
C TRP A 182 -13.62 -19.09 -5.80
N SER A 183 -14.42 -18.33 -6.57
CA SER A 183 -15.22 -17.21 -6.07
C SER A 183 -16.43 -16.96 -6.96
N THR A 184 -17.44 -16.29 -6.42
CA THR A 184 -18.50 -15.66 -7.23
C THR A 184 -18.17 -14.18 -7.50
N PRO A 185 -18.82 -13.54 -8.50
CA PRO A 185 -18.70 -12.09 -8.70
C PRO A 185 -19.07 -11.26 -7.47
N GLN A 186 -20.03 -11.73 -6.67
CA GLN A 186 -20.51 -11.04 -5.46
C GLN A 186 -19.51 -11.18 -4.30
N GLN A 187 -18.84 -12.31 -4.18
CA GLN A 187 -17.80 -12.55 -3.17
C GLN A 187 -16.49 -11.82 -3.50
N MET A 188 -16.25 -11.52 -4.78
CA MET A 188 -15.04 -10.85 -5.23
C MET A 188 -15.11 -9.34 -4.96
N ILE A 189 -14.89 -8.98 -3.69
CA ILE A 189 -14.84 -7.60 -3.20
C ILE A 189 -13.39 -7.14 -2.98
N GLY A 190 -13.12 -5.87 -3.28
CA GLY A 190 -11.77 -5.33 -3.16
C GLY A 190 -11.72 -3.82 -3.33
N SER A 191 -10.51 -3.27 -3.34
CA SER A 191 -10.29 -1.85 -3.56
C SER A 191 -10.78 -1.40 -4.94
N TRP A 192 -10.84 -0.08 -5.17
CA TRP A 192 -11.21 0.50 -6.46
C TRP A 192 -10.34 0.01 -7.63
N ALA A 193 -9.13 -0.47 -7.36
CA ALA A 193 -8.19 -1.00 -8.35
C ALA A 193 -8.26 -2.53 -8.49
N GLY A 194 -9.14 -3.21 -7.75
CA GLY A 194 -9.32 -4.66 -7.82
C GLY A 194 -8.40 -5.48 -6.90
N ALA A 195 -7.76 -4.85 -5.91
CA ALA A 195 -6.95 -5.56 -4.91
C ALA A 195 -7.85 -6.12 -3.79
N MET A 196 -7.68 -7.39 -3.43
CA MET A 196 -8.68 -8.17 -2.67
C MET A 196 -8.15 -8.76 -1.37
N GLY A 197 -9.04 -8.93 -0.40
CA GLY A 197 -8.82 -9.73 0.80
C GLY A 197 -7.75 -9.17 1.77
N HIS A 198 -7.25 -10.05 2.64
CA HIS A 198 -6.40 -9.68 3.78
C HIS A 198 -5.10 -9.01 3.37
N THR A 199 -4.52 -9.39 2.23
CA THR A 199 -3.22 -8.88 1.77
C THR A 199 -3.32 -8.16 0.42
N GLN A 200 -4.52 -7.79 -0.02
CA GLN A 200 -4.76 -6.96 -1.20
C GLN A 200 -4.17 -7.57 -2.50
N TRP A 201 -4.42 -8.85 -2.74
CA TRP A 201 -4.00 -9.50 -3.99
C TRP A 201 -4.76 -8.95 -5.20
N MET A 202 -4.03 -8.70 -6.28
CA MET A 202 -4.64 -8.58 -7.60
C MET A 202 -5.07 -9.98 -8.11
N PRO A 203 -6.03 -10.08 -9.05
CA PRO A 203 -6.41 -11.36 -9.64
C PRO A 203 -5.24 -12.19 -10.22
N GLU A 204 -4.25 -11.56 -10.86
CA GLU A 204 -3.05 -12.26 -11.34
C GLU A 204 -2.29 -12.95 -10.21
N VAL A 205 -2.20 -12.25 -9.07
CA VAL A 205 -1.51 -12.72 -7.87
C VAL A 205 -2.24 -13.94 -7.32
N TRP A 206 -3.56 -13.86 -7.13
CA TRP A 206 -4.39 -14.99 -6.69
C TRP A 206 -4.15 -16.24 -7.55
N LEU A 207 -4.17 -16.12 -8.88
CA LEU A 207 -3.98 -17.26 -9.78
C LEU A 207 -2.58 -17.88 -9.75
N LYS A 208 -1.53 -17.09 -9.51
CA LYS A 208 -0.13 -17.54 -9.66
C LYS A 208 0.51 -17.99 -8.36
N ILE A 209 0.22 -17.30 -7.25
CA ILE A 209 0.90 -17.51 -5.97
C ILE A 209 -0.04 -18.04 -4.88
N GLY A 210 -1.34 -18.11 -5.15
CA GLY A 210 -2.31 -18.59 -4.18
C GLY A 210 -1.98 -20.00 -3.70
N VAL A 211 -2.29 -20.27 -2.43
CA VAL A 211 -2.08 -21.56 -1.77
C VAL A 211 -3.36 -21.88 -1.01
N ASP A 212 -3.90 -23.07 -1.23
CA ASP A 212 -4.98 -23.65 -0.42
C ASP A 212 -4.32 -24.24 0.84
N TYR A 213 -4.19 -23.40 1.86
CA TYR A 213 -3.43 -23.70 3.06
C TYR A 213 -4.27 -24.46 4.08
N ASN A 214 -5.59 -24.22 4.10
CA ASN A 214 -6.52 -24.96 4.94
C ASN A 214 -6.95 -26.31 4.33
N ARG A 215 -6.63 -26.56 3.05
CA ARG A 215 -6.90 -27.79 2.26
C ARG A 215 -8.39 -28.06 2.03
N ASP A 216 -9.19 -27.01 1.86
CA ASP A 216 -10.62 -27.14 1.58
C ASP A 216 -10.97 -27.25 0.08
N GLY A 217 -9.96 -27.21 -0.78
CA GLY A 217 -10.08 -27.28 -2.23
C GLY A 217 -10.28 -25.93 -2.92
N LYS A 218 -10.31 -24.81 -2.18
CA LYS A 218 -10.51 -23.47 -2.72
C LYS A 218 -9.47 -22.50 -2.20
N ILE A 219 -8.72 -21.91 -3.14
CA ILE A 219 -7.78 -20.83 -2.83
C ILE A 219 -8.56 -19.52 -2.73
N THR A 220 -8.41 -18.76 -1.64
CA THR A 220 -9.06 -17.45 -1.50
C THR A 220 -8.24 -16.43 -0.68
N PRO A 221 -8.11 -15.16 -1.13
CA PRO A 221 -7.44 -14.11 -0.36
C PRO A 221 -8.26 -13.64 0.86
N PHE A 222 -9.48 -14.12 1.02
CA PHE A 222 -10.39 -13.79 2.12
C PHE A 222 -10.30 -14.79 3.29
N GLU A 223 -9.67 -15.95 3.09
CA GLU A 223 -9.29 -16.84 4.20
C GLU A 223 -7.87 -16.47 4.63
N LEU A 224 -7.64 -16.37 5.94
CA LEU A 224 -6.42 -15.79 6.48
C LEU A 224 -5.19 -16.68 6.25
N GLY A 225 -5.35 -17.99 6.39
CA GLY A 225 -4.31 -18.99 6.12
C GLY A 225 -3.82 -18.94 4.69
N ASP A 226 -4.73 -19.00 3.73
CA ASP A 226 -4.47 -18.87 2.30
C ASP A 226 -3.79 -17.55 1.95
N ALA A 227 -4.35 -16.43 2.44
CA ALA A 227 -3.81 -15.11 2.21
C ALA A 227 -2.37 -14.98 2.74
N PHE A 228 -2.08 -15.52 3.92
CA PHE A 228 -0.73 -15.50 4.48
C PHE A 228 0.22 -16.45 3.75
N ALA A 229 -0.22 -17.67 3.46
CA ALA A 229 0.58 -18.67 2.77
C ALA A 229 0.96 -18.21 1.36
N GLY A 230 0.00 -17.71 0.58
CA GLY A 230 0.29 -17.15 -0.73
C GLY A 230 1.19 -15.92 -0.64
N THR A 231 0.97 -15.02 0.32
CA THR A 231 1.80 -13.81 0.47
C THR A 231 3.23 -14.17 0.85
N ALA A 232 3.41 -15.14 1.75
CA ALA A 232 4.74 -15.66 2.07
C ALA A 232 5.41 -16.30 0.84
N ARG A 233 4.66 -17.13 0.09
CA ARG A 233 5.13 -17.71 -1.18
C ARG A 233 5.53 -16.64 -2.20
N TYR A 234 4.78 -15.55 -2.31
CA TYR A 234 5.14 -14.42 -3.17
C TYR A 234 6.48 -13.79 -2.76
N LEU A 235 6.66 -13.51 -1.47
CA LEU A 235 7.90 -12.91 -0.98
C LEU A 235 9.10 -13.82 -1.25
N VAL A 236 8.92 -15.14 -1.08
CA VAL A 236 9.96 -16.13 -1.39
C VAL A 236 10.23 -16.21 -2.89
N GLU A 237 9.23 -16.50 -3.72
CA GLU A 237 9.40 -16.81 -5.14
C GLU A 237 9.65 -15.56 -6.01
N ARG A 238 8.93 -14.45 -5.77
CA ARG A 238 9.08 -13.22 -6.55
C ARG A 238 10.02 -12.22 -5.90
N GLY A 239 10.04 -12.17 -4.57
CA GLY A 239 10.88 -11.25 -3.81
C GLY A 239 12.30 -11.77 -3.53
N ASN A 240 12.53 -13.08 -3.68
CA ASN A 240 13.75 -13.75 -3.23
C ASN A 240 14.02 -13.52 -1.74
N TYR A 241 12.97 -13.62 -0.92
CA TYR A 241 13.09 -13.54 0.54
C TYR A 241 13.98 -14.67 1.07
N ARG A 242 14.84 -14.35 2.04
CA ARG A 242 15.82 -15.27 2.62
C ARG A 242 15.51 -15.51 4.09
N ARG A 243 15.25 -16.77 4.43
CA ARG A 243 14.97 -17.21 5.80
C ARG A 243 16.12 -16.79 6.75
N GLY A 244 15.76 -16.23 7.90
CA GLY A 244 16.70 -15.88 8.96
C GLY A 244 17.53 -14.61 8.69
N GLU A 245 17.48 -14.02 7.50
CA GLU A 245 18.13 -12.73 7.26
C GLU A 245 17.26 -11.56 7.78
N SER A 246 17.88 -10.55 8.37
CA SER A 246 17.19 -9.29 8.69
C SER A 246 16.84 -8.50 7.41
N TRP A 247 15.75 -7.72 7.46
CA TRP A 247 15.45 -6.76 6.40
C TRP A 247 16.51 -5.65 6.32
N GLY A 248 17.12 -5.31 7.45
CA GLY A 248 18.08 -4.23 7.57
C GLY A 248 18.16 -3.70 9.00
N CYS A 249 18.84 -2.58 9.17
CA CYS A 249 18.91 -1.89 10.46
C CYS A 249 19.20 -0.40 10.29
N GLU A 250 18.77 0.40 11.26
CA GLU A 250 19.19 1.79 11.39
C GLU A 250 20.67 1.84 11.82
N VAL A 251 21.42 2.79 11.25
CA VAL A 251 22.86 2.95 11.48
C VAL A 251 23.24 4.40 11.73
N ARG A 252 24.35 4.62 12.45
CA ARG A 252 25.06 5.90 12.53
C ARG A 252 26.22 5.89 11.56
N LEU A 253 26.44 7.00 10.86
CA LEU A 253 27.52 7.11 9.89
C LEU A 253 28.90 7.32 10.53
N ASN A 254 28.97 7.97 11.71
CA ASN A 254 30.20 8.30 12.45
C ASN A 254 31.36 8.82 11.55
N GLY A 255 31.06 9.79 10.68
CA GLY A 255 32.03 10.38 9.74
C GLY A 255 32.10 9.70 8.37
N ALA A 256 31.46 8.54 8.18
CA ALA A 256 31.33 7.92 6.87
C ALA A 256 30.59 8.86 5.88
N SER A 257 31.07 8.91 4.64
CA SER A 257 30.48 9.78 3.62
C SER A 257 29.06 9.33 3.26
N SER A 258 28.09 10.24 3.39
CA SER A 258 26.71 10.03 2.94
C SER A 258 26.60 9.82 1.43
N ARG A 259 27.62 10.20 0.65
CA ARG A 259 27.69 9.96 -0.81
C ARG A 259 27.70 8.47 -1.16
N LEU A 260 28.05 7.60 -0.21
CA LEU A 260 28.01 6.14 -0.38
C LEU A 260 26.57 5.58 -0.47
N ALA A 261 25.55 6.38 -0.14
CA ALA A 261 24.14 6.07 -0.40
C ALA A 261 23.73 6.42 -1.84
N ASP A 262 24.49 5.94 -2.82
CA ASP A 262 24.41 6.26 -4.26
C ASP A 262 23.43 5.37 -5.05
N ASN A 263 22.63 4.60 -4.34
CA ASN A 263 21.76 3.58 -4.87
C ASN A 263 22.42 2.34 -5.53
N ARG A 264 23.75 2.22 -5.57
CA ARG A 264 24.49 1.18 -6.28
C ARG A 264 25.45 0.41 -5.39
N THR A 265 26.14 1.10 -4.48
CA THR A 265 27.18 0.55 -3.63
C THR A 265 26.59 -0.47 -2.65
N ARG A 266 27.06 -1.72 -2.78
CA ARG A 266 26.80 -2.80 -1.82
C ARG A 266 28.11 -3.23 -1.20
N ARG A 267 28.10 -3.42 0.12
CA ARG A 267 29.25 -3.91 0.88
C ARG A 267 28.75 -4.88 1.95
N THR A 268 29.62 -5.72 2.45
CA THR A 268 29.28 -6.52 3.64
C THR A 268 29.09 -5.60 4.85
N TYR A 269 28.37 -6.05 5.87
CA TYR A 269 28.29 -5.31 7.14
C TYR A 269 29.68 -5.00 7.72
N ALA A 270 30.62 -5.94 7.69
CA ALA A 270 31.99 -5.72 8.15
C ALA A 270 32.71 -4.61 7.37
N GLN A 271 32.52 -4.56 6.04
CA GLN A 271 33.09 -3.50 5.20
C GLN A 271 32.47 -2.13 5.49
N TRP A 272 31.16 -2.07 5.80
CA TRP A 272 30.53 -0.81 6.25
C TRP A 272 31.06 -0.38 7.62
N GLN A 273 31.26 -1.34 8.53
CA GLN A 273 31.84 -1.09 9.85
C GLN A 273 33.25 -0.52 9.75
N ALA A 274 34.08 -1.05 8.85
CA ALA A 274 35.42 -0.54 8.58
C ALA A 274 35.42 0.90 8.03
N LEU A 275 34.31 1.37 7.47
CA LEU A 275 34.12 2.76 7.04
C LEU A 275 33.55 3.67 8.15
N GLY A 276 33.42 3.16 9.38
CA GLY A 276 32.91 3.90 10.53
C GLY A 276 31.41 3.72 10.80
N ILE A 277 30.67 3.01 9.95
CA ILE A 277 29.22 2.83 10.13
C ILE A 277 28.95 1.83 11.27
N THR A 278 28.16 2.23 12.26
CA THR A 278 27.74 1.36 13.38
C THR A 278 26.23 1.26 13.46
N ARG A 279 25.71 0.18 14.07
CA ARG A 279 24.26 0.10 14.34
C ARG A 279 23.80 1.22 15.26
N ALA A 280 22.62 1.78 15.01
CA ALA A 280 22.06 2.85 15.83
C ALA A 280 21.71 2.40 17.26
N ASP A 281 21.49 1.10 17.47
CA ASP A 281 21.29 0.49 18.79
C ASP A 281 22.60 0.15 19.53
N GLY A 282 23.76 0.36 18.90
CA GLY A 282 25.08 0.04 19.47
C GLY A 282 25.43 -1.44 19.48
N LYS A 283 24.57 -2.33 18.98
CA LYS A 283 24.87 -3.77 18.89
C LYS A 283 25.86 -4.07 17.76
N ALA A 284 26.48 -5.24 17.81
CA ALA A 284 27.26 -5.78 16.69
C ALA A 284 26.34 -6.19 15.53
N PHE A 285 26.88 -6.24 14.31
CA PHE A 285 26.18 -6.86 13.18
C PHE A 285 26.22 -8.38 13.33
N GLU A 286 25.06 -9.02 13.48
CA GLU A 286 24.95 -10.48 13.70
C GLU A 286 25.54 -11.32 12.55
N HIS A 287 25.45 -10.82 11.31
CA HIS A 287 25.94 -11.49 10.12
C HIS A 287 26.91 -10.60 9.32
N PRO A 288 28.17 -10.42 9.78
CA PRO A 288 29.11 -9.45 9.22
C PRO A 288 29.39 -9.64 7.71
N GLY A 289 29.21 -10.85 7.17
CA GLY A 289 29.41 -11.17 5.75
C GLY A 289 28.25 -10.82 4.81
N HIS A 290 27.06 -10.44 5.32
CA HIS A 290 25.91 -10.18 4.45
C HIS A 290 26.05 -8.87 3.69
N HIS A 291 25.77 -8.91 2.39
CA HIS A 291 25.84 -7.73 1.51
C HIS A 291 24.60 -6.85 1.65
N VAL A 292 24.82 -5.65 2.14
CA VAL A 292 23.79 -4.64 2.37
C VAL A 292 24.15 -3.32 1.70
N LYS A 293 23.15 -2.48 1.56
CA LYS A 293 23.25 -1.19 0.89
C LYS A 293 22.89 -0.06 1.85
N LEU A 294 23.72 0.97 1.87
CA LEU A 294 23.42 2.20 2.60
C LEU A 294 22.29 2.98 1.90
N TRP A 295 21.29 3.39 2.68
CA TRP A 295 20.19 4.22 2.21
C TRP A 295 19.91 5.33 3.21
N LEU A 296 19.88 6.56 2.70
CA LEU A 296 19.44 7.75 3.43
C LEU A 296 18.15 8.22 2.75
N PRO A 297 16.97 8.01 3.37
CA PRO A 297 15.72 8.40 2.76
C PRO A 297 15.58 9.92 2.64
N GLN A 298 16.17 10.65 3.59
CA GLN A 298 16.18 12.11 3.65
C GLN A 298 17.51 12.57 4.27
N ALA A 299 18.12 13.61 3.71
CA ALA A 299 19.32 14.22 4.28
C ALA A 299 19.05 14.73 5.71
N GLY A 300 19.94 14.42 6.66
CA GLY A 300 19.77 14.77 8.08
C GLY A 300 18.81 13.86 8.86
N GLY A 301 18.18 12.89 8.22
CA GLY A 301 17.35 11.87 8.86
C GLY A 301 18.10 10.57 9.15
N PRO A 302 17.37 9.55 9.64
CA PRO A 302 17.94 8.24 9.91
C PRO A 302 18.55 7.60 8.65
N ALA A 303 19.65 6.87 8.84
CA ALA A 303 20.32 6.11 7.80
C ALA A 303 20.13 4.61 8.04
N PHE A 304 20.04 3.82 6.98
CA PHE A 304 19.77 2.39 7.05
C PHE A 304 20.76 1.58 6.22
N LEU A 305 21.15 0.42 6.73
CA LEU A 305 21.74 -0.65 5.92
C LEU A 305 20.64 -1.65 5.57
N LEU A 306 20.33 -1.76 4.28
CA LEU A 306 19.23 -2.57 3.74
C LEU A 306 19.73 -3.85 3.08
N GLY A 307 19.12 -4.98 3.44
CA GLY A 307 19.45 -6.32 2.94
C GLY A 307 18.50 -6.84 1.86
N GLN A 308 18.59 -8.13 1.56
CA GLN A 308 17.72 -8.78 0.56
C GLN A 308 16.26 -8.79 0.99
N ASN A 309 15.97 -8.98 2.29
CA ASN A 309 14.59 -9.06 2.76
C ASN A 309 13.82 -7.73 2.67
N PHE A 310 14.52 -6.57 2.73
CA PHE A 310 13.90 -5.29 2.37
C PHE A 310 13.49 -5.27 0.89
N LEU A 311 14.35 -5.78 0.00
CA LEU A 311 14.06 -5.83 -1.44
C LEU A 311 12.94 -6.81 -1.77
N ALA A 312 12.86 -7.93 -1.04
CA ALA A 312 11.78 -8.89 -1.17
C ALA A 312 10.42 -8.28 -0.78
N VAL A 313 10.34 -7.55 0.33
CA VAL A 313 9.10 -6.84 0.70
C VAL A 313 8.77 -5.73 -0.30
N ARG A 314 9.79 -5.00 -0.79
CA ARG A 314 9.62 -3.99 -1.83
C ARG A 314 9.12 -4.56 -3.17
N SER A 315 9.26 -5.86 -3.43
CA SER A 315 8.67 -6.44 -4.65
C SER A 315 7.14 -6.45 -4.60
N TYR A 316 6.55 -6.48 -3.39
CA TYR A 316 5.11 -6.41 -3.17
C TYR A 316 4.53 -5.05 -3.56
N ASN A 317 5.23 -3.98 -3.17
CA ASN A 317 4.92 -2.61 -3.54
C ASN A 317 6.23 -1.84 -3.79
N PRO A 318 6.46 -1.30 -5.02
CA PRO A 318 7.76 -0.75 -5.44
C PRO A 318 8.17 0.57 -4.75
N SER A 319 7.45 1.01 -3.71
CA SER A 319 7.78 2.17 -2.87
C SER A 319 8.67 1.80 -1.69
N SER A 320 9.86 2.41 -1.61
CA SER A 320 10.76 2.24 -0.45
C SER A 320 10.20 2.84 0.83
N ASN A 321 9.40 3.91 0.75
CA ASN A 321 8.75 4.51 1.92
C ASN A 321 7.68 3.58 2.48
N TYR A 322 6.88 2.98 1.60
CA TYR A 322 5.91 1.94 1.97
C TYR A 322 6.62 0.76 2.64
N THR A 323 7.68 0.26 2.01
CA THR A 323 8.48 -0.87 2.50
C THR A 323 9.05 -0.58 3.89
N LEU A 324 9.63 0.61 4.09
CA LEU A 324 10.17 1.00 5.40
C LEU A 324 9.05 1.11 6.45
N ALA A 325 7.90 1.71 6.11
CA ALA A 325 6.77 1.82 7.03
C ALA A 325 6.23 0.44 7.45
N LEU A 326 6.09 -0.48 6.48
CA LEU A 326 5.64 -1.84 6.72
C LEU A 326 6.56 -2.59 7.67
N LEU A 327 7.87 -2.59 7.35
CA LEU A 327 8.88 -3.28 8.16
C LEU A 327 8.99 -2.66 9.56
N HIS A 328 8.96 -1.32 9.63
CA HIS A 328 8.99 -0.62 10.91
C HIS A 328 7.74 -0.88 11.75
N LEU A 329 6.55 -0.94 11.14
CA LEU A 329 5.33 -1.36 11.84
C LEU A 329 5.50 -2.77 12.41
N GLY A 330 6.08 -3.70 11.65
CA GLY A 330 6.42 -5.04 12.13
C GLY A 330 7.34 -5.01 13.36
N ASP A 331 8.43 -4.25 13.30
CA ASP A 331 9.37 -4.07 14.42
C ASP A 331 8.67 -3.48 15.67
N LEU A 332 7.82 -2.47 15.50
CA LEU A 332 7.06 -1.86 16.60
C LEU A 332 6.03 -2.83 17.22
N VAL A 333 5.40 -3.68 16.40
CA VAL A 333 4.50 -4.74 16.85
C VAL A 333 5.27 -5.81 17.63
N ARG A 334 6.49 -6.16 17.18
CA ARG A 334 7.41 -7.04 17.92
C ARG A 334 7.80 -6.47 19.28
N GLY A 335 7.80 -5.14 19.42
CA GLY A 335 8.12 -4.43 20.65
C GLY A 335 9.43 -3.66 20.61
N ASP A 336 10.03 -3.52 19.42
CA ASP A 336 11.23 -2.71 19.26
C ASP A 336 10.93 -1.21 19.44
N PRO A 337 11.94 -0.42 19.81
CA PRO A 337 11.78 1.03 19.89
C PRO A 337 11.59 1.66 18.50
N PRO A 338 11.03 2.88 18.43
CA PRO A 338 11.04 3.68 17.21
C PRO A 338 12.48 3.99 16.75
N PHE A 339 12.62 4.50 15.52
CA PHE A 339 13.92 4.96 15.01
C PHE A 339 14.60 5.93 16.00
N ARG A 340 15.90 5.73 16.19
CA ARG A 340 16.73 6.51 17.13
C ARG A 340 16.90 7.93 16.65
N GLN A 341 17.18 8.11 15.36
CA GLN A 341 17.26 9.42 14.74
C GLN A 341 15.92 9.81 14.15
N GLN A 342 15.42 10.98 14.56
CA GLN A 342 14.23 11.57 13.98
C GLN A 342 14.51 12.10 12.57
N PHE A 343 13.48 12.05 11.72
CA PHE A 343 13.51 12.74 10.44
C PHE A 343 13.51 14.27 10.64
N PRO A 344 14.18 15.04 9.78
CA PRO A 344 14.22 16.49 9.88
C PRO A 344 12.82 17.11 9.83
N GLY A 345 12.56 18.04 10.75
CA GLY A 345 11.28 18.74 10.86
C GLY A 345 10.13 17.85 11.38
N GLY A 346 10.41 16.60 11.73
CA GLY A 346 9.44 15.67 12.28
C GLY A 346 9.18 15.87 13.76
N GLU A 347 8.08 15.27 14.20
CA GLU A 347 7.70 15.13 15.61
C GLU A 347 7.40 13.65 15.89
N ARG A 348 7.32 13.28 17.18
CA ARG A 348 6.89 11.92 17.53
C ARG A 348 5.47 11.68 17.02
N ALA A 349 5.15 10.43 16.70
CA ALA A 349 3.78 10.04 16.41
C ALA A 349 2.87 10.34 17.63
N PRO A 350 1.64 10.83 17.41
CA PRO A 350 0.65 10.89 18.48
C PRO A 350 0.29 9.48 18.97
N THR A 351 0.01 9.38 20.27
CA THR A 351 -0.52 8.17 20.89
C THR A 351 -1.96 7.91 20.44
N LEU A 352 -2.46 6.70 20.69
CA LEU A 352 -3.86 6.37 20.38
C LEU A 352 -4.84 7.33 21.07
N ASP A 353 -4.62 7.61 22.36
CA ASP A 353 -5.47 8.49 23.14
C ASP A 353 -5.41 9.94 22.66
N GLU A 354 -4.23 10.42 22.25
CA GLU A 354 -4.09 11.74 21.63
C GLU A 354 -4.85 11.84 20.30
N VAL A 355 -4.87 10.78 19.48
CA VAL A 355 -5.69 10.76 18.25
C VAL A 355 -7.18 10.78 18.57
N LYS A 356 -7.63 9.98 19.54
CA LYS A 356 -9.03 9.98 19.98
C LYS A 356 -9.44 11.34 20.53
N GLU A 357 -8.57 11.98 21.31
CA GLU A 357 -8.79 13.34 21.81
C GLU A 357 -8.92 14.35 20.66
N MET A 358 -8.01 14.30 19.68
CA MET A 358 -8.10 15.13 18.48
C MET A 358 -9.45 14.95 17.79
N GLN A 359 -9.86 13.70 17.54
CA GLN A 359 -11.12 13.39 16.87
C GLN A 359 -12.33 13.94 17.62
N THR A 360 -12.42 13.67 18.94
CA THR A 360 -13.51 14.16 19.79
C THR A 360 -13.58 15.69 19.82
N LYS A 361 -12.44 16.37 20.00
CA LYS A 361 -12.42 17.84 20.06
C LYS A 361 -12.69 18.49 18.71
N LEU A 362 -12.19 17.93 17.62
CA LEU A 362 -12.48 18.42 16.26
C LEU A 362 -13.98 18.35 15.96
N THR A 363 -14.62 17.23 16.26
CA THR A 363 -16.07 17.08 16.08
C THR A 363 -16.84 18.11 16.94
N ALA A 364 -16.43 18.33 18.19
CA ALA A 364 -17.04 19.36 19.05
C ALA A 364 -16.86 20.79 18.50
N LEU A 365 -15.77 21.05 17.78
CA LEU A 365 -15.49 22.32 17.09
C LEU A 365 -16.18 22.44 15.71
N GLY A 366 -17.02 21.47 15.33
CA GLY A 366 -17.75 21.46 14.05
C GLY A 366 -16.97 20.86 12.88
N PHE A 367 -15.81 20.24 13.12
CA PHE A 367 -15.02 19.52 12.12
C PHE A 367 -15.24 18.01 12.27
N ASP A 368 -16.29 17.50 11.64
CA ASP A 368 -16.70 16.11 11.83
C ASP A 368 -15.67 15.09 11.32
N THR A 369 -15.18 14.26 12.24
CA THR A 369 -14.22 13.19 11.98
C THR A 369 -14.86 11.84 11.67
N GLN A 370 -16.20 11.75 11.72
CA GLN A 370 -17.00 10.54 11.50
C GLN A 370 -16.70 9.41 12.51
N GLY A 371 -16.26 9.79 13.72
CA GLY A 371 -15.96 8.89 14.83
C GLY A 371 -14.67 9.24 15.57
N ASN A 372 -14.44 8.60 16.71
CA ASN A 372 -13.26 8.78 17.56
C ASN A 372 -12.54 7.45 17.83
N ASP A 373 -12.42 6.63 16.79
CA ASP A 373 -11.84 5.27 16.83
C ASP A 373 -10.30 5.24 16.98
N GLY A 374 -9.65 6.40 16.92
CA GLY A 374 -8.19 6.53 16.94
C GLY A 374 -7.51 6.19 15.60
N ARG A 375 -8.29 5.95 14.53
CA ARG A 375 -7.78 5.71 13.18
C ARG A 375 -7.65 7.03 12.42
N ILE A 376 -6.48 7.26 11.82
CA ILE A 376 -6.27 8.43 10.96
C ILE A 376 -6.68 8.07 9.52
N GLY A 377 -7.99 8.08 9.28
CA GLY A 377 -8.60 7.85 7.97
C GLY A 377 -8.78 9.12 7.14
N SER A 378 -9.36 8.99 5.95
CA SER A 378 -9.59 10.13 5.04
C SER A 378 -10.42 11.24 5.65
N ASP A 379 -11.38 10.90 6.52
CA ASP A 379 -12.31 11.89 7.08
C ASP A 379 -11.68 12.64 8.26
N THR A 380 -10.92 11.95 9.12
CA THR A 380 -10.07 12.61 10.10
C THR A 380 -9.09 13.58 9.44
N MET A 381 -8.43 13.18 8.34
CA MET A 381 -7.51 14.07 7.61
C MET A 381 -8.22 15.28 6.99
N LYS A 382 -9.43 15.12 6.44
CA LYS A 382 -10.24 16.22 5.91
C LYS A 382 -10.65 17.19 7.02
N ALA A 383 -11.12 16.67 8.16
CA ALA A 383 -11.52 17.47 9.32
C ALA A 383 -10.33 18.28 9.86
N ILE A 384 -9.16 17.66 9.99
CA ILE A 384 -7.94 18.33 10.42
C ILE A 384 -7.52 19.41 9.43
N LYS A 385 -7.60 19.13 8.12
CA LYS A 385 -7.27 20.12 7.10
C LYS A 385 -8.19 21.34 7.18
N ALA A 386 -9.50 21.11 7.31
CA ALA A 386 -10.48 22.18 7.49
C ALA A 386 -10.22 22.98 8.78
N PHE A 387 -9.87 22.30 9.87
CA PHE A 387 -9.47 22.93 11.12
C PHE A 387 -8.21 23.79 10.96
N GLN A 388 -7.15 23.26 10.35
CA GLN A 388 -5.91 23.98 10.09
C GLN A 388 -6.18 25.26 9.29
N GLN A 389 -7.01 25.19 8.24
CA GLN A 389 -7.43 26.35 7.46
C GLN A 389 -8.15 27.39 8.34
N LYS A 390 -9.12 26.95 9.15
CA LYS A 390 -9.86 27.85 10.06
C LYS A 390 -8.95 28.48 11.11
N ALA A 391 -7.98 27.74 11.62
CA ALA A 391 -7.07 28.16 12.67
C ALA A 391 -5.84 28.93 12.16
N GLY A 392 -5.71 29.15 10.84
CA GLY A 392 -4.58 29.84 10.22
C GLY A 392 -3.26 29.07 10.29
N MET A 393 -3.32 27.74 10.34
CA MET A 393 -2.13 26.88 10.42
C MET A 393 -1.63 26.53 9.01
N GLU A 394 -0.34 26.76 8.76
CA GLU A 394 0.32 26.41 7.51
C GLU A 394 1.45 25.38 7.71
N PRO A 395 1.58 24.36 6.83
CA PRO A 395 0.63 24.02 5.77
C PRO A 395 -0.66 23.40 6.32
N ALA A 396 -1.80 23.72 5.70
CA ALA A 396 -3.06 23.00 5.93
C ALA A 396 -3.08 21.65 5.18
N ASP A 397 -2.26 20.72 5.65
CA ASP A 397 -1.96 19.44 5.02
C ASP A 397 -2.84 18.27 5.47
N GLY A 398 -3.64 18.44 6.52
CA GLY A 398 -4.49 17.42 7.12
C GLY A 398 -3.73 16.42 8.02
N TYR A 399 -2.47 16.68 8.34
CA TYR A 399 -1.68 15.80 9.18
C TYR A 399 -2.10 15.88 10.65
N ALA A 400 -2.47 14.73 11.24
CA ALA A 400 -2.85 14.58 12.63
C ALA A 400 -1.63 14.62 13.55
N GLY A 401 -1.02 15.80 13.68
CA GLY A 401 0.19 16.03 14.45
C GLY A 401 -0.03 16.61 15.85
N LEU A 402 1.03 16.62 16.64
CA LEU A 402 1.04 17.25 17.97
C LEU A 402 0.83 18.75 17.88
N LYS A 403 1.36 19.41 16.83
CA LYS A 403 1.07 20.83 16.58
C LYS A 403 -0.43 21.10 16.43
N VAL A 404 -1.14 20.23 15.71
CA VAL A 404 -2.60 20.31 15.54
C VAL A 404 -3.29 20.06 16.87
N LEU A 405 -2.92 19.01 17.61
CA LEU A 405 -3.49 18.72 18.93
C LEU A 405 -3.30 19.89 19.92
N THR A 406 -2.10 20.45 20.01
CA THR A 406 -1.83 21.62 20.85
C THR A 406 -2.71 22.80 20.45
N ARG A 407 -2.89 23.05 19.15
CA ARG A 407 -3.77 24.13 18.69
C ARG A 407 -5.24 23.87 19.04
N ILE A 408 -5.73 22.65 18.85
CA ILE A 408 -7.09 22.25 19.22
C ILE A 408 -7.33 22.49 20.72
N ARG A 409 -6.38 22.11 21.59
CA ARG A 409 -6.49 22.32 23.04
C ARG A 409 -6.57 23.79 23.47
N GLN A 410 -6.09 24.72 22.63
CA GLN A 410 -6.14 26.16 22.90
C GLN A 410 -7.44 26.81 22.44
N MET A 411 -8.21 26.18 21.55
CA MET A 411 -9.50 26.69 21.10
C MET A 411 -10.56 26.21 22.09
N ARG A 412 -11.11 27.17 22.86
CA ARG A 412 -12.21 26.95 23.80
C ARG A 412 -13.55 27.01 23.10
#